data_AF-R7V3C4-F1
#
_entry.id   AF-R7V3C4-F1
#
_cell.length_a   1.000
_cell.length_b   1.000
_cell.length_c   1.000
_cell.angle_alpha   90.00
_cell.angle_beta   90.00
_cell.angle_gamma   90.00
#
_symmetry.space_group_name_H-M   'P 1'
#
loop_
_entity.id
_entity.type
_entity.pdbx_description
1 polymer ?
#
loop_
_entity_poly.entity_id
_entity_poly.type
_entity_poly.pdbx_seq_one_letter_code
_entity_poly.pdbx_strand_id
1 'polypeptide(L)' 'GLSEEQVRTLPHSVDWRTKGFVSEVQDQVTCSSSYAFAALGAVEGQVFNKTGKLTTLSAQNIVDCAGIMRNESVT' A
#
# COMPACT_ATOMS: atom_id res chain seq x y z
N GLY A 1 5.75 15.77 -16.85
CA GLY A 1 6.89 15.42 -16.00
C GLY A 1 7.20 16.59 -15.09
N LEU A 2 7.93 16.36 -13.99
CA LEU A 2 8.39 17.44 -13.11
C LEU A 2 9.41 18.32 -13.84
N SER A 3 9.45 19.62 -13.53
CA SER A 3 10.48 20.54 -13.99
C SER A 3 11.78 20.39 -13.20
N GLU A 4 12.89 20.85 -13.77
CA GLU A 4 14.20 20.89 -13.11
C GLU A 4 14.16 21.60 -11.74
N GLU A 5 13.36 22.66 -11.62
CA GLU A 5 13.19 23.38 -10.37
C GLU A 5 12.44 22.55 -9.33
N GLN A 6 11.39 21.83 -9.74
CA GLN A 6 10.65 20.96 -8.84
C GLN A 6 11.55 19.84 -8.28
N VAL A 7 12.44 19.28 -9.10
CA VAL A 7 13.41 18.28 -8.66
C VAL A 7 14.37 18.85 -7.60
N ARG A 8 14.85 20.09 -7.77
CA ARG A 8 15.71 20.76 -6.78
C ARG A 8 15.03 20.99 -5.43
N THR A 9 13.71 21.12 -5.42
CA THR A 9 12.92 21.32 -4.20
C THR A 9 12.49 20.03 -3.50
N LEU A 10 12.74 18.85 -4.08
CA LEU A 10 12.40 17.60 -3.44
C LEU A 10 13.26 17.38 -2.18
N PRO A 11 12.68 16.85 -1.10
CA PRO A 11 13.45 16.48 0.08
C PRO A 11 14.43 15.34 -0.24
N HIS A 12 15.62 15.38 0.37
CA HIS A 12 16.63 14.31 0.23
C HIS A 12 16.15 12.94 0.72
N SER A 13 15.21 12.91 1.67
CA SER A 13 14.64 11.68 2.20
C SER A 13 13.20 11.92 2.66
N VAL A 14 12.34 10.92 2.48
CA VAL A 14 10.97 10.91 3.00
C VAL A 14 10.74 9.59 3.72
N ASP A 15 10.30 9.69 4.97
CA ASP A 15 9.75 8.56 5.71
C ASP A 15 8.25 8.80 5.93
N TRP A 16 7.41 7.98 5.33
CA TRP A 16 5.95 8.09 5.45
C TRP A 16 5.42 7.54 6.78
N ARG A 17 6.21 6.70 7.47
CA ARG A 17 5.84 6.14 8.77
C ARG A 17 5.77 7.22 9.83
N THR A 18 6.75 8.14 9.82
CA THR A 18 6.78 9.29 10.74
C THR A 18 5.65 10.30 10.50
N LYS A 19 4.92 10.15 9.39
CA LYS A 19 3.79 11.00 8.99
C LYS A 19 2.42 10.34 9.19
N GLY A 20 2.37 9.10 9.68
CA GLY A 20 1.13 8.37 9.95
C GLY A 20 0.48 7.71 8.72
N PHE A 21 1.19 7.60 7.60
CA PHE A 21 0.66 7.02 6.35
C PHE A 21 0.80 5.50 6.25
N VAL A 22 1.50 4.87 7.21
CA VAL A 22 1.87 3.46 7.14
C VAL A 22 1.29 2.75 8.35
N SER A 23 0.48 1.73 8.10
CA SER A 23 -0.07 0.83 9.12
C SER A 23 1.02 -0.04 9.75
N GLU A 24 0.66 -0.76 10.81
CA GLU A 24 1.57 -1.71 11.44
C GLU A 24 1.99 -2.82 10.47
N VAL A 25 3.17 -3.39 10.70
CA VAL A 25 3.65 -4.54 9.92
C VAL A 25 2.71 -5.73 10.14
N GLN A 26 2.26 -6.35 9.05
CA GLN A 26 1.39 -7.53 9.07
C GLN A 26 2.16 -8.79 8.62
N ASP A 27 1.62 -9.97 8.96
CA ASP A 27 2.20 -11.28 8.61
C ASP A 27 1.30 -12.02 7.61
N GLN A 28 1.87 -12.38 6.45
CA GLN A 28 1.19 -13.17 5.42
C GLN A 28 1.20 -14.69 5.70
N VAL A 29 1.89 -15.12 6.76
CA VAL A 29 2.10 -16.52 7.15
C VAL A 29 2.65 -17.33 5.97
N THR A 30 2.26 -18.60 5.81
CA THR A 30 2.67 -19.45 4.69
C THR A 30 1.66 -19.32 3.54
N CYS A 31 1.50 -18.09 3.04
CA CYS A 31 0.67 -17.78 1.88
C CYS A 31 1.44 -16.89 0.90
N SER A 32 1.29 -17.11 -0.41
CA SER A 32 1.87 -16.24 -1.45
C SER A 32 1.00 -15.01 -1.71
N SER A 33 0.64 -14.29 -0.65
CA SER A 33 -0.31 -13.17 -0.65
C SER A 33 0.35 -11.78 -0.53
N SER A 34 1.67 -11.67 -0.68
CA SER A 34 2.42 -10.40 -0.60
C SER A 34 1.83 -9.29 -1.49
N TYR A 35 1.28 -9.65 -2.65
CA TYR A 35 0.59 -8.71 -3.55
C TYR A 35 -0.60 -8.01 -2.86
N ALA A 36 -1.34 -8.72 -2.01
CA ALA A 36 -2.49 -8.16 -1.28
C ALA A 36 -2.02 -7.14 -0.24
N PHE A 37 -0.97 -7.47 0.53
CA PHE A 37 -0.39 -6.55 1.52
C PHE A 37 0.24 -5.32 0.86
N ALA A 38 0.95 -5.49 -0.26
CA ALA A 38 1.53 -4.37 -1.01
C ALA A 38 0.45 -3.42 -1.55
N ALA A 39 -0.62 -3.97 -2.13
CA ALA A 39 -1.75 -3.17 -2.62
C ALA A 39 -2.46 -2.43 -1.49
N LEU A 40 -2.72 -3.10 -0.36
CA LEU A 40 -3.39 -2.48 0.78
C LEU A 40 -2.55 -1.40 1.43
N GLY A 41 -1.25 -1.60 1.66
CA GLY A 41 -0.41 -0.54 2.23
C GLY A 41 -0.44 0.76 1.41
N ALA A 42 -0.51 0.66 0.08
CA ALA A 42 -0.69 1.81 -0.79
C ALA A 42 -2.08 2.47 -0.64
N VAL A 43 -3.15 1.67 -0.62
CA VAL A 43 -4.53 2.16 -0.47
C VAL A 43 -4.73 2.80 0.90
N GLU A 44 -4.26 2.18 1.98
CA GLU A 44 -4.32 2.68 3.35
C GLU A 44 -3.65 4.05 3.46
N GLY A 45 -2.47 4.22 2.87
CA GLY A 45 -1.78 5.51 2.83
C GLY A 45 -2.56 6.58 2.07
N GLN A 46 -3.24 6.24 0.98
CA GLN A 46 -4.09 7.18 0.24
C GLN A 46 -5.40 7.50 0.99
N VAL A 47 -5.98 6.54 1.68
CA VAL A 47 -7.14 6.77 2.56
C VAL A 47 -6.74 7.71 3.70
N PHE A 48 -5.57 7.50 4.32
CA PHE A 48 -5.03 8.43 5.32
C PHE A 48 -4.81 9.82 4.73
N ASN A 49 -4.20 9.93 3.55
CA ASN A 49 -4.00 11.21 2.87
C ASN A 49 -5.29 12.01 2.70
N LYS A 50 -6.38 11.32 2.33
CA LYS A 50 -7.67 11.95 2.04
C LYS A 50 -8.49 12.25 3.29
N THR A 51 -8.39 11.41 4.32
CA THR A 51 -9.32 11.42 5.46
C THR A 51 -8.68 11.78 6.80
N GLY A 52 -7.35 11.76 6.89
CA GLY A 52 -6.61 11.87 8.15
C GLY A 52 -6.75 10.65 9.07
N LYS A 53 -7.41 9.57 8.62
CA LYS A 53 -7.64 8.36 9.42
C LYS A 53 -6.91 7.18 8.81
N LEU A 54 -6.03 6.57 9.61
CA LEU A 54 -5.29 5.39 9.19
C LEU A 54 -6.12 4.18 9.58
N THR A 55 -6.63 3.47 8.57
CA THR A 55 -7.48 2.31 8.75
C THR A 55 -6.81 1.11 8.11
N THR A 56 -6.47 0.11 8.91
CA THR A 56 -5.96 -1.17 8.39
C THR A 56 -7.07 -1.92 7.67
N LEU A 57 -6.79 -2.37 6.44
CA LEU A 57 -7.74 -3.03 5.55
C LEU A 57 -7.51 -4.56 5.54
N SER A 58 -8.52 -5.31 5.09
CA SER A 58 -8.50 -6.78 5.10
C SER A 58 -7.75 -7.36 3.90
N ALA A 59 -6.52 -7.86 4.12
CA ALA A 59 -5.76 -8.58 3.09
C ALA A 59 -6.51 -9.81 2.58
N GLN A 60 -7.25 -10.49 3.46
CA GLN A 60 -8.03 -11.68 3.09
C GLN A 60 -9.14 -11.34 2.09
N ASN A 61 -9.74 -10.14 2.16
CA ASN A 61 -10.73 -9.72 1.16
C ASN A 61 -10.13 -9.62 -0.25
N ILE A 62 -8.87 -9.18 -0.37
CA ILE A 62 -8.16 -9.17 -1.65
C ILE A 62 -7.80 -10.59 -2.09
N VAL A 63 -7.37 -11.46 -1.17
CA VAL A 63 -7.06 -12.87 -1.47
C VAL A 63 -8.30 -13.62 -1.98
N ASP A 64 -9.43 -13.48 -1.29
CA ASP A 64 -10.65 -14.25 -1.58
C ASP A 64 -11.43 -13.69 -2.79
N CYS A 65 -11.43 -12.36 -2.98
CA CYS A 65 -12.38 -11.72 -3.89
C CYS A 65 -11.73 -11.08 -5.12
N ALA A 66 -10.43 -10.78 -5.11
CA ALA A 66 -9.76 -10.12 -6.24
C ALA A 66 -9.30 -11.11 -7.33
N GLY A 67 -9.63 -12.41 -7.21
CA GLY A 67 -9.17 -13.48 -8.09
C GLY A 67 -9.44 -13.29 -9.59
N ILE A 68 -10.43 -12.50 -9.97
CA ILE A 68 -10.74 -12.21 -11.39
C ILE A 68 -9.67 -11.32 -12.06
N MET A 69 -8.81 -10.65 -11.28
CA MET A 69 -7.70 -9.85 -11.80
C MET A 69 -6.41 -10.67 -12.05
N ARG A 70 -6.36 -11.94 -11.62
CA ARG A 70 -5.30 -12.89 -12.02
C ARG A 70 -5.77 -13.61 -13.27
N ASN A 71 -5.20 -13.27 -14.43
CA ASN A 71 -5.15 -14.24 -15.52
C ASN A 71 -4.18 -15.35 -15.07
N GLU A 72 -4.73 -16.55 -14.88
CA GLU A 72 -4.10 -17.81 -14.43
C GLU A 72 -3.85 -18.01 -12.92
N SER A 73 -4.63 -18.96 -12.41
CA SER A 73 -4.24 -20.12 -11.61
C SER A 73 -3.18 -19.90 -10.53
N VAL A 74 -3.65 -19.61 -9.32
CA VAL A 74 -3.01 -20.23 -8.16
C VAL A 74 -3.56 -21.65 -8.14
N THR A 75 -2.68 -22.64 -8.34
CA THR A 75 -2.99 -24.07 -8.25
C THR A 75 -3.80 -24.43 -7.01
#